data_AF-A0A2V8T8C7-F1
#
_entry.id   AF-A0A2V8T8C7-F1
#
_cell.length_a   1.000
_cell.length_b   1.000
_cell.length_c   1.000
_cell.angle_alpha   90.00
_cell.angle_beta   90.00
_cell.angle_gamma   90.00
#
_symmetry.space_group_name_H-M   'P 1'
#
loop_
_entity.id
_entity.type
_entity.pdbx_description
1 polymer ?
#
loop_
_entity_poly.entity_id
_entity_poly.type
_entity_poly.pdbx_seq_one_letter_code
_entity_poly.pdbx_strand_id
1 'polypeptide(L)'
;MSIRSALALFGLTALPPCAAFAVLSLAASPVVPAAANEARGPAADISAQLAASSPSDPPGVLVSRQLLEESGLAVGEVVLFSADPRGARPAPFRIVGSYEPRPDPMRLGSKRLEARLHLPDLIALMADPSDPLASESVASVNVALHDRKDAAKFSSDLISRMPGLIATPTAPPPDEADPFVVLERFHLAIAIVTVIGSTAFLLALMAMRADERRETVGILRLIGFTRRGILLEVLVEGLFIAVAGAVFGVLFATATQGIVNRFFQWRYDTALVFVRVTAPIAARCIVFAVPLGVLAGLVASWTLLRRDIVALLRR
;
A
#
# COMPACT_ATOMS: atom_id res chain seq x y z
N MET A 1 9.39 26.31 27.42
CA MET A 1 8.47 25.94 28.53
C MET A 1 8.60 24.44 28.74
N SER A 2 9.27 24.03 29.80
CA SER A 2 9.84 22.68 29.98
C SER A 2 8.82 21.70 30.54
N ILE A 3 8.78 20.48 29.95
CA ILE A 3 7.94 19.31 30.30
C ILE A 3 8.16 18.82 31.75
N ARG A 4 9.12 19.37 32.48
CA ARG A 4 9.43 19.00 33.88
C ARG A 4 8.40 19.48 34.91
N SER A 5 7.54 20.45 34.60
CA SER A 5 6.62 21.02 35.60
C SER A 5 5.29 20.27 35.75
N ALA A 6 4.99 19.28 34.90
CA ALA A 6 3.74 18.50 34.97
C ALA A 6 3.87 17.17 35.76
N LEU A 7 5.08 16.79 36.17
CA LEU A 7 5.36 15.49 36.80
C LEU A 7 5.37 15.49 38.34
N ALA A 8 5.05 16.62 38.99
CA ALA A 8 5.11 16.75 40.46
C ALA A 8 3.81 16.40 41.20
N LEU A 9 2.76 15.91 40.51
CA LEU A 9 1.45 15.63 41.11
C LEU A 9 1.13 14.13 41.31
N PHE A 10 2.01 13.23 40.88
CA PHE A 10 1.90 11.80 41.14
C PHE A 10 3.20 11.34 41.79
N GLY A 11 3.18 11.13 43.10
CA GLY A 11 4.33 10.70 43.90
C GLY A 11 4.89 9.35 43.46
N LEU A 12 5.81 9.36 42.49
CA LEU A 12 6.64 8.22 42.16
C LEU A 12 7.98 8.33 42.88
N THR A 13 8.14 7.51 43.91
CA THR A 13 9.43 7.06 44.39
C THR A 13 10.13 6.24 43.30
N ALA A 14 11.42 6.49 43.13
CA ALA A 14 12.28 5.85 42.15
C ALA A 14 12.34 4.32 42.33
N LEU A 15 12.16 3.59 41.23
CA LEU A 15 12.48 2.15 41.10
C LEU A 15 13.43 1.96 39.90
N PRO A 16 14.29 0.93 39.95
CA PRO A 16 15.58 0.88 39.24
C PRO A 16 15.44 0.64 37.73
N PRO A 17 16.49 0.97 36.94
CA PRO A 17 16.48 0.79 35.49
C PRO A 17 16.82 -0.66 35.17
N CYS A 18 15.82 -1.48 34.81
CA CYS A 18 15.95 -2.69 33.98
C CYS A 18 14.63 -3.50 34.03
N ALA A 19 13.63 -3.06 33.27
CA ALA A 19 12.54 -3.92 32.80
C ALA A 19 11.77 -3.16 31.71
N ALA A 20 12.09 -3.44 30.44
CA ALA A 20 11.29 -2.94 29.32
C ALA A 20 9.97 -3.73 29.30
N PHE A 21 8.90 -3.13 29.81
CA PHE A 21 7.56 -3.68 29.73
C PHE A 21 6.94 -3.35 28.35
N ALA A 22 6.83 -4.35 27.47
CA ALA A 22 6.07 -4.23 26.23
C ALA A 22 4.68 -4.88 26.41
N VAL A 23 3.63 -4.07 26.36
CA VAL A 23 2.23 -4.54 26.41
C VAL A 23 1.87 -5.14 25.05
N LEU A 24 1.67 -6.45 25.01
CA LEU A 24 1.32 -7.19 23.79
C LEU A 24 -0.17 -7.00 23.46
N SER A 25 -0.49 -6.31 22.36
CA SER A 25 -1.87 -6.20 21.85
C SER A 25 -2.16 -7.37 20.90
N LEU A 26 -3.16 -8.18 21.24
CA LEU A 26 -3.57 -9.34 20.43
C LEU A 26 -4.31 -8.87 19.17
N ALA A 27 -3.71 -9.07 17.99
CA ALA A 27 -4.37 -8.84 16.70
C ALA A 27 -4.26 -10.08 15.81
N ALA A 28 -5.39 -10.74 15.56
CA ALA A 28 -5.47 -11.83 14.59
C ALA A 28 -5.22 -11.26 13.18
N SER A 29 -4.10 -11.67 12.56
CA SER A 29 -3.78 -11.28 11.18
C SER A 29 -4.35 -12.32 10.19
N PRO A 30 -4.84 -11.92 9.00
CA PRO A 30 -5.30 -12.86 7.99
C PRO A 30 -4.21 -13.84 7.55
N VAL A 31 -4.52 -15.14 7.52
CA VAL A 31 -3.65 -16.19 6.95
C VAL A 31 -3.67 -16.07 5.43
N VAL A 32 -2.50 -16.06 4.78
CA VAL A 32 -2.35 -16.25 3.32
C VAL A 32 -1.59 -17.56 3.14
N PRO A 33 -1.96 -18.42 2.18
CA PRO A 33 -1.31 -19.71 1.99
C PRO A 33 0.19 -19.53 1.71
N ALA A 34 1.02 -20.20 2.51
CA ALA A 34 2.41 -20.44 2.17
C ALA A 34 2.44 -21.34 0.92
N ALA A 35 3.28 -20.97 -0.05
CA ALA A 35 3.50 -21.78 -1.25
C ALA A 35 3.84 -23.22 -0.84
N ALA A 36 3.07 -24.17 -1.36
CA ALA A 36 3.24 -25.60 -1.11
C ALA A 36 4.61 -26.05 -1.62
N ASN A 37 5.46 -26.54 -0.71
CA ASN A 37 6.60 -27.37 -1.08
C ASN A 37 6.26 -28.80 -0.62
N GLU A 38 6.12 -29.71 -1.58
CA GLU A 38 5.77 -31.10 -1.35
C GLU A 38 6.87 -31.83 -0.59
N ALA A 39 6.54 -32.36 0.58
CA ALA A 39 7.30 -33.43 1.21
C ALA A 39 6.30 -34.48 1.73
N ARG A 40 6.05 -35.51 0.93
CA ARG A 40 5.35 -36.73 1.35
C ARG A 40 6.29 -37.57 2.22
N GLY A 41 5.87 -37.87 3.45
CA GLY A 41 6.47 -38.88 4.32
C GLY A 41 5.38 -39.62 5.10
N PRO A 42 5.52 -40.93 5.39
CA PRO A 42 4.43 -41.78 5.87
C PRO A 42 4.07 -41.52 7.34
N ALA A 43 2.76 -41.57 7.61
CA ALA A 43 2.08 -41.17 8.85
C ALA A 43 2.19 -42.17 10.02
N ALA A 44 3.33 -42.85 10.22
CA ALA A 44 3.42 -43.96 11.19
C ALA A 44 4.25 -43.68 12.47
N ASP A 45 5.01 -42.58 12.58
CA ASP A 45 5.95 -42.39 13.71
C ASP A 45 5.56 -41.31 14.75
N ILE A 46 4.34 -40.77 14.68
CA ILE A 46 3.91 -39.65 15.56
C ILE A 46 3.90 -40.06 17.04
N SER A 47 3.59 -41.32 17.36
CA SER A 47 3.52 -41.81 18.74
C SER A 47 4.90 -41.98 19.39
N ALA A 48 5.96 -42.20 18.60
CA ALA A 48 7.32 -42.38 19.13
C ALA A 48 8.03 -41.04 19.37
N GLN A 49 7.65 -39.99 18.65
CA GLN A 49 8.24 -38.66 18.78
C GLN A 49 7.65 -37.84 19.94
N LEU A 50 6.47 -38.21 20.44
CA LEU A 50 5.84 -37.62 21.63
C LEU A 50 6.52 -38.05 22.94
N ALA A 51 7.41 -39.04 22.92
CA ALA A 51 8.05 -39.60 24.11
C ALA A 51 9.49 -39.12 24.36
N ALA A 52 10.00 -38.16 23.58
CA ALA A 52 11.36 -37.65 23.71
C ALA A 52 11.41 -36.11 23.84
N SER A 53 10.70 -35.55 24.82
CA SER A 53 10.92 -34.17 25.26
C SER A 53 11.89 -34.16 26.45
N SER A 54 13.17 -33.93 26.15
CA SER A 54 14.17 -33.57 27.16
C SER A 54 13.75 -32.29 27.90
N PRO A 55 14.02 -32.15 29.21
CA PRO A 55 13.74 -30.91 29.92
C PRO A 55 14.74 -29.81 29.51
N SER A 56 14.21 -28.58 29.45
CA SER A 56 14.90 -27.28 29.47
C SER A 56 15.56 -26.73 28.19
N ASP A 57 14.83 -26.63 27.08
CA ASP A 57 15.03 -25.51 26.15
C ASP A 57 13.72 -24.69 26.11
N PRO A 58 13.76 -23.37 26.37
CA PRO A 58 12.54 -22.56 26.32
C PRO A 58 11.90 -22.59 24.92
N PRO A 59 10.55 -22.59 24.84
CA PRO A 59 9.82 -22.60 23.58
C PRO A 59 10.22 -21.43 22.67
N GLY A 60 10.19 -21.69 21.36
CA GLY A 60 10.58 -20.72 20.36
C GLY A 60 9.52 -19.65 20.11
N VAL A 61 9.96 -18.39 20.00
CA VAL A 61 9.11 -17.25 19.64
C VAL A 61 9.67 -16.53 18.42
N LEU A 62 8.76 -16.04 17.56
CA LEU A 62 9.09 -15.09 16.51
C LEU A 62 8.65 -13.69 16.95
N VAL A 63 9.53 -12.71 16.85
CA VAL A 63 9.25 -11.32 17.24
C VAL A 63 9.30 -10.39 16.05
N SER A 64 8.58 -9.28 16.10
CA SER A 64 8.66 -8.27 15.05
C SER A 64 10.05 -7.63 15.01
N ARG A 65 10.52 -7.24 13.82
CA ARG A 65 11.78 -6.49 13.67
C ARG A 65 11.81 -5.25 14.56
N GLN A 66 10.70 -4.52 14.61
CA GLN A 66 10.56 -3.31 15.43
C GLN A 66 10.76 -3.60 16.93
N LEU A 67 10.28 -4.76 17.42
CA LEU A 67 10.46 -5.16 18.82
C LEU A 67 11.90 -5.51 19.15
N LEU A 68 12.61 -6.19 18.24
CA LEU A 68 14.04 -6.48 18.40
C LEU A 68 14.87 -5.21 18.48
N GLU A 69 14.69 -4.30 17.52
CA GLU A 69 15.47 -3.06 17.42
C GLU A 69 15.22 -2.13 18.60
N GLU A 70 13.96 -1.97 19.02
CA GLU A 70 13.62 -1.06 20.12
C GLU A 70 14.06 -1.60 21.50
N SER A 71 14.01 -2.91 21.68
CA SER A 71 14.39 -3.54 22.95
C SER A 71 15.88 -3.92 23.02
N GLY A 72 16.62 -3.75 21.92
CA GLY A 72 18.03 -4.15 21.82
C GLY A 72 18.26 -5.67 21.91
N LEU A 73 17.23 -6.46 21.58
CA LEU A 73 17.24 -7.92 21.69
C LEU A 73 17.86 -8.56 20.44
N ALA A 74 18.44 -9.75 20.61
CA ALA A 74 19.02 -10.52 19.50
C ALA A 74 18.36 -11.89 19.29
N VAL A 75 18.45 -12.42 18.08
CA VAL A 75 18.03 -13.79 17.78
C VAL A 75 18.93 -14.76 18.56
N GLY A 76 18.31 -15.72 19.24
CA GLY A 76 18.95 -16.69 20.14
C GLY A 76 18.84 -16.35 21.62
N GLU A 77 18.49 -15.11 21.96
CA GLU A 77 18.29 -14.65 23.33
C GLU A 77 17.02 -15.23 23.96
N VAL A 78 17.04 -15.44 25.28
CA VAL A 78 15.88 -15.91 26.05
C VAL A 78 15.24 -14.72 26.73
N VAL A 79 13.96 -14.50 26.44
CA VAL A 79 13.16 -13.39 26.95
C VAL A 79 11.99 -13.91 27.79
N LEU A 80 11.54 -13.08 28.73
CA LEU A 80 10.41 -13.39 29.59
C LEU A 80 9.16 -12.67 29.08
N PHE A 81 8.12 -13.41 28.72
CA PHE A 81 6.81 -12.86 28.39
C PHE A 81 5.84 -13.03 29.55
N SER A 82 4.99 -12.04 29.78
CA SER A 82 3.94 -12.05 30.81
C SER A 82 2.64 -11.52 30.20
N ALA A 83 1.53 -12.20 30.47
CA ALA A 83 0.20 -11.72 30.12
C ALA A 83 -0.30 -10.62 31.08
N ASP A 84 0.23 -10.57 32.30
CA ASP A 84 -0.11 -9.54 33.27
C ASP A 84 0.71 -8.26 33.02
N PRO A 85 0.08 -7.07 32.89
CA PRO A 85 0.77 -5.79 32.78
C PRO A 85 1.75 -5.47 33.92
N ARG A 86 1.57 -6.10 35.08
CA ARG A 86 2.47 -5.98 36.25
C ARG A 86 3.65 -6.95 36.22
N GLY A 87 3.71 -7.83 35.22
CA GLY A 87 4.79 -8.82 35.05
C GLY A 87 4.64 -10.09 35.89
N ALA A 88 3.43 -10.39 36.37
CA ALA A 88 3.17 -11.60 37.12
C ALA A 88 3.13 -12.83 36.20
N ARG A 89 3.67 -13.96 36.69
CA ARG A 89 3.76 -15.23 35.95
C ARG A 89 4.51 -15.12 34.61
N PRO A 90 5.76 -14.63 34.62
CA PRO A 90 6.56 -14.60 33.41
C PRO A 90 6.93 -16.01 32.96
N ALA A 91 6.89 -16.27 31.66
CA ALA A 91 7.34 -17.51 31.04
C ALA A 91 8.53 -17.24 30.10
N PRO A 92 9.58 -18.09 30.11
CA PRO A 92 10.75 -17.93 29.27
C PRO A 92 10.50 -18.44 27.84
N PHE A 93 10.93 -17.66 26.86
CA PHE A 93 10.88 -17.98 25.43
C PHE A 93 12.20 -17.65 24.75
N ARG A 94 12.65 -18.51 23.83
CA ARG A 94 13.85 -18.25 23.01
C ARG A 94 13.44 -17.56 21.73
N ILE A 95 14.09 -16.45 21.39
CA ILE A 95 13.88 -15.78 20.11
C ILE A 95 14.51 -16.63 19.00
N VAL A 96 13.69 -17.27 18.17
CA VAL A 96 14.16 -18.13 17.08
C VAL A 96 14.33 -17.33 15.78
N GLY A 97 13.64 -16.20 15.65
CA GLY A 97 13.76 -15.34 14.48
C GLY A 97 12.93 -14.07 14.55
N SER A 98 13.15 -13.21 13.55
CA SER A 98 12.43 -11.96 13.36
C SER A 98 11.50 -12.02 12.15
N TYR A 99 10.34 -11.36 12.21
CA TYR A 99 9.47 -11.17 11.05
C TYR A 99 9.08 -9.71 10.86
N GLU A 100 8.73 -9.35 9.61
CA GLU A 100 8.16 -8.04 9.31
C GLU A 100 6.62 -8.13 9.36
N PRO A 101 5.94 -7.38 10.25
CA PRO A 101 4.49 -7.40 10.32
C PRO A 101 3.85 -6.93 9.00
N ARG A 102 2.71 -7.53 8.62
CA ARG A 102 2.02 -7.12 7.39
C ARG A 102 1.63 -5.64 7.48
N PRO A 103 1.99 -4.82 6.49
CA PRO A 103 1.62 -3.42 6.48
C PRO A 103 0.09 -3.24 6.55
N ASP A 104 -0.36 -2.39 7.46
CA ASP A 104 -1.77 -2.03 7.63
C ASP A 104 -1.90 -0.50 7.55
N PRO A 105 -2.59 0.03 6.51
CA PRO A 105 -2.76 1.47 6.36
C PRO A 105 -3.55 2.11 7.49
N MET A 106 -4.39 1.36 8.21
CA MET A 106 -5.18 1.89 9.34
C MET A 106 -4.34 2.09 10.60
N ARG A 107 -3.15 1.49 10.68
CA ARG A 107 -2.26 1.53 11.86
C ARG A 107 -0.95 2.27 11.60
N LEU A 108 -0.94 3.18 10.61
CA LEU A 108 0.21 4.03 10.28
C LEU A 108 0.67 4.87 11.48
N GLY A 109 1.94 4.75 11.84
CA GLY A 109 2.56 5.50 12.93
C GLY A 109 2.48 4.86 14.31
N SER A 110 1.74 3.76 14.47
CA SER A 110 1.83 2.94 15.67
C SER A 110 3.00 1.96 15.57
N LYS A 111 3.82 1.89 16.62
CA LYS A 111 4.91 0.91 16.68
C LYS A 111 4.30 -0.48 16.89
N ARG A 112 4.55 -1.40 15.97
CA ARG A 112 4.04 -2.77 16.03
C ARG A 112 5.01 -3.69 16.74
N LEU A 113 4.91 -3.66 18.07
CA LEU A 113 5.63 -4.56 18.95
C LEU A 113 4.84 -5.86 19.09
N GLU A 114 5.20 -6.86 18.29
CA GLU A 114 4.42 -8.10 18.17
C GLU A 114 5.30 -9.32 18.36
N ALA A 115 4.72 -10.35 18.94
CA ALA A 115 5.32 -11.67 19.11
C ALA A 115 4.34 -12.73 18.62
N ARG A 116 4.86 -13.77 17.97
CA ARG A 116 4.13 -14.94 17.50
C ARG A 116 4.67 -16.16 18.21
N LEU A 117 3.77 -16.78 18.95
CA LEU A 117 4.01 -17.97 19.75
C LEU A 117 3.24 -19.14 19.13
N HIS A 118 3.66 -20.36 19.44
CA HIS A 118 2.83 -21.53 19.18
C HIS A 118 1.54 -21.43 20.03
N LEU A 119 0.42 -21.90 19.47
CA LEU A 119 -0.89 -21.78 20.12
C LEU A 119 -0.93 -22.42 21.52
N PRO A 120 -0.39 -23.64 21.75
CA PRO A 120 -0.36 -24.21 23.10
C PRO A 120 0.39 -23.34 24.11
N ASP A 121 1.53 -22.75 23.71
CA ASP A 121 2.32 -21.90 24.60
C ASP A 121 1.62 -20.57 24.88
N LEU A 122 0.92 -20.02 23.89
CA LEU A 122 0.11 -18.81 24.05
C LEU A 122 -1.05 -19.05 25.01
N ILE A 123 -1.75 -20.19 24.89
CA ILE A 123 -2.83 -20.58 25.80
C ILE A 123 -2.26 -20.76 27.21
N ALA A 124 -1.14 -21.45 27.38
CA ALA A 124 -0.50 -21.62 28.68
C ALA A 124 -0.09 -20.28 29.34
N LEU A 125 0.29 -19.29 28.53
CA LEU A 125 0.64 -17.95 28.99
C LEU A 125 -0.58 -17.08 29.33
N MET A 126 -1.66 -17.18 28.54
CA MET A 126 -2.81 -16.27 28.60
C MET A 126 -4.02 -16.81 29.35
N ALA A 127 -4.13 -18.13 29.54
CA ALA A 127 -5.31 -18.75 30.14
C ALA A 127 -5.52 -18.23 31.58
N ASP A 128 -6.77 -17.85 31.87
CA ASP A 128 -7.17 -17.46 33.21
C ASP A 128 -7.27 -18.72 34.08
N PRO A 129 -6.49 -18.86 35.16
CA PRO A 129 -6.56 -20.04 36.03
C PRO A 129 -7.91 -20.23 36.70
N SER A 130 -8.74 -19.18 36.77
CA SER A 130 -10.08 -19.25 37.35
C SER A 130 -11.13 -19.80 36.39
N ASP A 131 -10.82 -19.90 35.09
CA ASP A 131 -11.70 -20.46 34.06
C ASP A 131 -11.10 -21.75 33.49
N PRO A 132 -11.63 -22.94 33.84
CA PRO A 132 -11.16 -24.22 33.31
C PRO A 132 -11.24 -24.31 31.77
N LEU A 133 -12.21 -23.61 31.15
CA LEU A 133 -12.42 -23.62 29.71
C LEU A 133 -11.48 -22.67 28.96
N ALA A 134 -10.74 -21.81 29.67
CA ALA A 134 -9.75 -20.93 29.05
C ALA A 134 -8.63 -21.72 28.36
N SER A 135 -8.36 -22.95 28.82
CA SER A 135 -7.36 -23.83 28.21
C SER A 135 -7.83 -24.51 26.91
N GLU A 136 -9.15 -24.58 26.69
CA GLU A 136 -9.78 -25.27 25.54
C GLU A 136 -10.43 -24.31 24.55
N SER A 137 -10.42 -23.01 24.83
CA SER A 137 -11.05 -21.98 24.00
C SER A 137 -10.03 -21.22 23.16
N VAL A 138 -10.42 -20.92 21.92
CA VAL A 138 -9.62 -20.13 20.97
C VAL A 138 -10.46 -18.95 20.50
N ALA A 139 -9.84 -17.76 20.40
CA ALA A 139 -10.54 -16.54 20.02
C ALA A 139 -11.08 -16.57 18.58
N SER A 140 -10.34 -17.18 17.64
CA SER A 140 -10.76 -17.29 16.24
C SER A 140 -10.02 -18.40 15.51
N VAL A 141 -10.67 -18.96 14.48
CA VAL A 141 -10.07 -19.92 13.55
C VAL A 141 -10.07 -19.31 12.16
N ASN A 142 -8.88 -19.16 11.57
CA ASN A 142 -8.73 -18.65 10.22
C ASN A 142 -8.69 -19.81 9.22
N VAL A 143 -9.56 -19.78 8.21
CA VAL A 143 -9.62 -20.79 7.15
C VAL A 143 -9.25 -20.15 5.82
N ALA A 144 -8.20 -20.66 5.18
CA ALA A 144 -7.78 -20.21 3.87
C ALA A 144 -8.55 -20.98 2.78
N LEU A 145 -9.26 -20.26 1.92
CA LEU A 145 -9.98 -20.83 0.78
C LEU A 145 -9.09 -20.88 -0.47
N HIS A 146 -9.35 -21.85 -1.35
CA HIS A 146 -8.62 -21.98 -2.61
C HIS A 146 -8.97 -20.84 -3.58
N ASP A 147 -10.27 -20.52 -3.72
CA ASP A 147 -10.73 -19.31 -4.41
C ASP A 147 -11.27 -18.31 -3.38
N ARG A 148 -10.78 -17.07 -3.45
CA ARG A 148 -11.21 -15.97 -2.59
C ARG A 148 -12.67 -15.57 -2.87
N LYS A 149 -13.16 -15.76 -4.11
CA LYS A 149 -14.52 -15.38 -4.50
C LYS A 149 -15.59 -16.19 -3.78
N ASP A 150 -15.24 -17.40 -3.34
CA ASP A 150 -16.17 -18.29 -2.64
C ASP A 150 -16.37 -17.92 -1.16
N ALA A 151 -15.64 -16.93 -0.63
CA ALA A 151 -15.68 -16.59 0.80
C ALA A 151 -17.08 -16.24 1.32
N ALA A 152 -17.84 -15.46 0.56
CA ALA A 152 -19.21 -15.08 0.95
C ALA A 152 -20.15 -16.30 0.96
N LYS A 153 -20.05 -17.15 -0.08
CA LYS A 153 -20.82 -18.38 -0.20
C LYS A 153 -20.47 -19.35 0.92
N PHE A 154 -19.18 -19.56 1.17
CA PHE A 154 -18.68 -20.43 2.23
C PHE A 154 -19.15 -20.00 3.61
N SER A 155 -19.07 -18.69 3.93
CA SER A 155 -19.57 -18.15 5.19
C SER A 155 -21.07 -18.41 5.36
N SER A 156 -21.87 -18.12 4.32
CA SER A 156 -23.32 -18.34 4.36
C SER A 156 -23.67 -19.83 4.52
N ASP A 157 -22.98 -20.72 3.79
CA ASP A 157 -23.17 -22.17 3.90
C ASP A 157 -22.82 -22.67 5.30
N LEU A 158 -21.75 -22.17 5.91
CA LEU A 158 -21.31 -22.57 7.25
C LEU A 158 -22.30 -22.15 8.34
N ILE A 159 -22.77 -20.90 8.29
CA ILE A 159 -23.77 -20.36 9.22
C ILE A 159 -25.09 -21.15 9.11
N SER A 160 -25.49 -21.56 7.89
CA SER A 160 -26.70 -22.34 7.68
C SER A 160 -26.64 -23.75 8.26
N ARG A 161 -25.45 -24.38 8.25
CA ARG A 161 -25.24 -25.74 8.73
C ARG A 161 -24.97 -25.80 10.23
N MET A 162 -24.39 -24.75 10.80
CA MET A 162 -23.98 -24.69 12.20
C MET A 162 -24.48 -23.39 12.84
N PRO A 163 -25.75 -23.35 13.26
CA PRO A 163 -26.29 -22.19 13.98
C PRO A 163 -25.51 -21.99 15.29
N GLY A 164 -24.94 -20.80 15.47
CA GLY A 164 -24.09 -20.44 16.62
C GLY A 164 -22.65 -20.07 16.24
N LEU A 165 -22.20 -20.41 15.03
CA LEU A 165 -20.91 -19.94 14.48
C LEU A 165 -21.06 -18.58 13.79
N ILE A 166 -20.13 -17.68 14.06
CA ILE A 166 -19.98 -16.42 13.33
C ILE A 166 -18.82 -16.59 12.35
N ALA A 167 -19.12 -16.57 11.05
CA ALA A 167 -18.13 -16.66 9.99
C ALA A 167 -18.04 -15.31 9.27
N THR A 168 -16.97 -14.56 9.50
CA THR A 168 -16.73 -13.27 8.83
C THR A 168 -15.71 -13.44 7.69
N PRO A 169 -16.08 -13.14 6.44
CA PRO A 169 -15.12 -13.06 5.36
C PRO A 169 -14.04 -12.02 5.68
N THR A 170 -12.77 -12.39 5.55
CA THR A 170 -11.65 -11.46 5.77
C THR A 170 -11.41 -10.51 4.59
N ALA A 171 -12.07 -10.79 3.47
CA ALA A 171 -12.12 -9.89 2.33
C ALA A 171 -13.36 -8.98 2.47
N PRO A 172 -13.22 -7.65 2.29
CA PRO A 172 -14.39 -6.78 2.19
C PRO A 172 -15.34 -7.29 1.10
N PRO A 173 -16.66 -7.24 1.31
CA PRO A 173 -17.64 -7.49 0.26
C PRO A 173 -17.35 -6.57 -0.94
N PRO A 174 -17.56 -7.02 -2.19
CA PRO A 174 -17.32 -6.20 -3.39
C PRO A 174 -18.06 -4.85 -3.39
N ASP A 175 -19.17 -4.75 -2.67
CA ASP A 175 -20.06 -3.58 -2.65
C ASP A 175 -19.87 -2.65 -1.44
N GLU A 176 -19.04 -3.03 -0.46
CA GLU A 176 -18.76 -2.17 0.69
C GLU A 176 -17.71 -1.14 0.28
N ALA A 177 -18.09 0.14 0.27
CA ALA A 177 -17.26 1.22 -0.20
C ALA A 177 -15.96 1.29 0.62
N ASP A 178 -14.88 0.77 0.05
CA ASP A 178 -13.53 0.93 0.57
C ASP A 178 -13.32 2.42 0.88
N PRO A 179 -12.93 2.82 2.11
CA PRO A 179 -12.66 4.22 2.46
C PRO A 179 -11.74 4.93 1.45
N PHE A 180 -10.91 4.18 0.73
CA PHE A 180 -10.05 4.68 -0.33
C PHE A 180 -10.78 5.06 -1.64
N VAL A 181 -12.04 4.65 -1.86
CA VAL A 181 -12.85 5.06 -3.04
C VAL A 181 -13.09 6.56 -3.04
N VAL A 182 -13.34 7.15 -1.87
CA VAL A 182 -13.52 8.61 -1.76
C VAL A 182 -12.24 9.32 -2.17
N LEU A 183 -11.10 8.83 -1.67
CA LEU A 183 -9.78 9.35 -2.01
C LEU A 183 -9.49 9.20 -3.52
N GLU A 184 -9.85 8.08 -4.13
CA GLU A 184 -9.71 7.84 -5.57
C GLU A 184 -10.53 8.85 -6.38
N ARG A 185 -11.79 9.09 -6.00
CA ARG A 185 -12.66 10.07 -6.68
C ARG A 185 -12.13 11.49 -6.58
N PHE A 186 -11.58 11.89 -5.43
CA PHE A 186 -10.94 13.20 -5.27
C PHE A 186 -9.72 13.34 -6.17
N HIS A 187 -8.85 12.33 -6.23
CA HIS A 187 -7.69 12.35 -7.13
C HIS A 187 -8.12 12.39 -8.60
N LEU A 188 -9.16 11.65 -8.97
CA LEU A 188 -9.70 11.67 -10.33
C LEU A 188 -10.23 13.07 -10.71
N ALA A 189 -10.94 13.74 -9.79
CA ALA A 189 -11.42 15.10 -10.03
C ALA A 189 -10.26 16.08 -10.26
N ILE A 190 -9.22 16.02 -9.42
CA ILE A 190 -8.01 16.83 -9.58
C ILE A 190 -7.31 16.52 -10.92
N ALA A 191 -7.21 15.24 -11.28
CA ALA A 191 -6.64 14.81 -12.57
C ALA A 191 -7.42 15.39 -13.76
N ILE A 192 -8.75 15.36 -13.72
CA ILE A 192 -9.58 15.92 -14.79
C ILE A 192 -9.37 17.44 -14.92
N VAL A 193 -9.43 18.17 -13.80
CA VAL A 193 -9.25 19.64 -13.81
C VAL A 193 -7.86 20.03 -14.31
N THR A 194 -6.82 19.33 -13.85
CA THR A 194 -5.44 19.58 -14.28
C THR A 194 -5.23 19.27 -15.76
N VAL A 195 -5.84 18.19 -16.28
CA VAL A 195 -5.79 17.86 -17.72
C VAL A 195 -6.49 18.93 -18.55
N ILE A 196 -7.68 19.39 -18.15
CA ILE A 196 -8.41 20.45 -18.84
C ILE A 196 -7.59 21.73 -18.88
N GLY A 197 -7.06 22.17 -17.73
CA GLY A 197 -6.22 23.37 -17.65
C GLY A 197 -4.96 23.26 -18.50
N SER A 198 -4.27 22.12 -18.45
CA SER A 198 -3.06 21.86 -19.23
C SER A 198 -3.34 21.82 -20.74
N THR A 199 -4.48 21.27 -21.15
CA THR A 199 -4.90 21.22 -22.55
C THR A 199 -5.22 22.60 -23.09
N ALA A 200 -5.93 23.43 -22.30
CA ALA A 200 -6.20 24.82 -22.66
C ALA A 200 -4.91 25.65 -22.80
N PHE A 201 -3.96 25.45 -21.88
CA PHE A 201 -2.65 26.07 -21.95
C PHE A 201 -1.85 25.63 -23.20
N LEU A 202 -1.82 24.34 -23.49
CA LEU A 202 -1.21 23.81 -24.72
C LEU A 202 -1.85 24.38 -25.98
N LEU A 203 -3.18 24.46 -26.02
CA LEU A 203 -3.91 25.06 -27.14
C LEU A 203 -3.53 26.53 -27.34
N ALA A 204 -3.45 27.31 -26.25
CA ALA A 204 -3.06 28.72 -26.30
C ALA A 204 -1.63 28.88 -26.82
N LEU A 205 -0.70 28.03 -26.36
CA LEU A 205 0.69 28.03 -26.85
C LEU A 205 0.77 27.66 -28.34
N MET A 206 0.02 26.64 -28.78
CA MET A 206 -0.03 26.24 -30.19
C MET A 206 -0.64 27.33 -31.06
N ALA A 207 -1.68 28.03 -30.58
CA ALA A 207 -2.26 29.17 -31.28
C ALA A 207 -1.25 30.32 -31.41
N MET A 208 -0.53 30.67 -30.34
CA MET A 208 0.54 31.68 -30.38
C MET A 208 1.65 31.31 -31.38
N ARG A 209 2.10 30.05 -31.38
CA ARG A 209 3.11 29.53 -32.33
C ARG A 209 2.63 29.58 -33.77
N ALA A 210 1.37 29.22 -34.01
CA ALA A 210 0.75 29.33 -35.32
C ALA A 210 0.69 30.79 -35.77
N ASP A 211 0.45 31.72 -34.84
CA ASP A 211 0.38 33.16 -35.06
C ASP A 211 1.72 33.79 -35.47
N GLU A 212 2.80 33.37 -34.83
CA GLU A 212 4.17 33.77 -35.18
C GLU A 212 4.57 33.30 -36.59
N ARG A 213 4.06 32.15 -37.05
CA ARG A 213 4.42 31.55 -38.35
C ARG A 213 3.46 31.90 -39.49
N ARG A 214 2.47 32.76 -39.27
CA ARG A 214 1.41 33.07 -40.25
C ARG A 214 1.93 33.57 -41.59
N GLU A 215 2.90 34.48 -41.55
CA GLU A 215 3.44 35.12 -42.76
C GLU A 215 4.15 34.10 -43.64
N THR A 216 4.98 33.24 -43.06
CA THR A 216 5.65 32.14 -43.75
C THR A 216 4.65 31.17 -44.39
N VAL A 217 3.58 30.82 -43.66
CA VAL A 217 2.49 29.96 -44.15
C VAL A 217 1.73 30.62 -45.31
N GLY A 218 1.54 31.95 -45.27
CA GLY A 218 0.97 32.74 -46.35
C GLY A 218 1.82 32.69 -47.62
N ILE A 219 3.14 32.89 -47.49
CA ILE A 219 4.10 32.82 -48.60
C ILE A 219 4.12 31.42 -49.21
N LEU A 220 4.17 30.36 -48.39
CA LEU A 220 4.15 28.97 -48.85
C LEU A 220 2.88 28.67 -49.68
N ARG A 221 1.72 29.16 -49.24
CA ARG A 221 0.47 29.01 -50.01
C ARG A 221 0.50 29.71 -51.37
N LEU A 222 1.17 30.86 -51.48
CA LEU A 222 1.32 31.58 -52.76
C LEU A 222 2.22 30.83 -53.75
N ILE A 223 3.21 30.10 -53.26
CA ILE A 223 4.11 29.25 -54.07
C ILE A 223 3.43 27.92 -54.48
N GLY A 224 2.22 27.65 -53.98
CA GLY A 224 1.41 26.48 -54.36
C GLY A 224 1.45 25.31 -53.38
N PHE A 225 1.98 25.49 -52.17
CA PHE A 225 1.92 24.45 -51.15
C PHE A 225 0.48 24.15 -50.72
N THR A 226 0.16 22.86 -50.57
CA THR A 226 -1.19 22.43 -50.21
C THR A 226 -1.48 22.66 -48.71
N ARG A 227 -2.73 23.00 -48.38
CA ARG A 227 -3.19 23.15 -46.97
C ARG A 227 -2.94 21.89 -46.13
N ARG A 228 -2.97 20.71 -46.76
CA ARG A 228 -2.75 19.42 -46.12
C ARG A 228 -1.29 19.25 -45.67
N GLY A 229 -0.32 19.73 -46.44
CA GLY A 229 1.09 19.69 -46.06
C GLY A 229 1.37 20.48 -44.78
N ILE A 230 0.82 21.70 -44.71
CA ILE A 230 0.94 22.57 -43.53
C ILE A 230 0.26 21.95 -42.29
N LEU A 231 -0.94 21.37 -42.46
CA LEU A 231 -1.62 20.66 -41.38
C LEU A 231 -0.83 19.44 -40.89
N LEU A 232 -0.19 18.70 -41.79
CA LEU A 232 0.58 17.51 -41.46
C LEU A 232 1.88 17.84 -40.72
N GLU A 233 2.55 18.94 -41.10
CA GLU A 233 3.72 19.46 -40.36
C GLU A 233 3.36 19.79 -38.90
N VAL A 234 2.29 20.57 -38.68
CA VAL A 234 1.84 20.94 -37.34
C VAL A 234 1.36 19.72 -36.55
N LEU A 235 0.73 18.75 -37.22
CA LEU A 235 0.28 17.51 -36.57
C LEU A 235 1.46 16.65 -36.12
N VAL A 236 2.53 16.56 -36.92
CA VAL A 236 3.76 15.85 -36.54
C VAL A 236 4.47 16.56 -35.38
N GLU A 237 4.54 17.90 -35.40
CA GLU A 237 5.08 18.68 -34.28
C GLU A 237 4.27 18.45 -32.99
N GLY A 238 2.94 18.54 -33.06
CA GLY A 238 2.04 18.30 -31.94
C GLY A 238 2.15 16.86 -31.41
N LEU A 239 2.25 15.87 -32.29
CA LEU A 239 2.48 14.47 -31.91
C LEU A 239 3.81 14.30 -31.18
N PHE A 240 4.89 14.91 -31.68
CA PHE A 240 6.20 14.84 -31.05
C PHE A 240 6.18 15.44 -29.64
N ILE A 241 5.58 16.62 -29.49
CA ILE A 241 5.42 17.28 -28.19
C ILE A 241 4.59 16.43 -27.23
N ALA A 242 3.47 15.86 -27.70
CA ALA A 242 2.59 15.05 -26.88
C ALA A 242 3.25 13.74 -26.42
N VAL A 243 3.97 13.04 -27.31
CA VAL A 243 4.72 11.82 -26.99
C VAL A 243 5.87 12.14 -26.02
N ALA A 244 6.66 13.17 -26.29
CA ALA A 244 7.76 13.58 -25.41
C ALA A 244 7.24 13.97 -24.02
N GLY A 245 6.15 14.73 -23.95
CA GLY A 245 5.50 15.10 -22.70
C GLY A 245 4.95 13.89 -21.94
N ALA A 246 4.35 12.92 -22.63
CA ALA A 246 3.82 11.71 -22.01
C ALA A 246 4.96 10.82 -21.45
N VAL A 247 6.04 10.62 -22.21
CA VAL A 247 7.24 9.90 -21.76
C VAL A 247 7.85 10.60 -20.55
N PHE A 248 8.03 11.91 -20.61
CA PHE A 248 8.55 12.71 -19.51
C PHE A 248 7.65 12.61 -18.27
N GLY A 249 6.33 12.69 -18.44
CA GLY A 249 5.37 12.57 -17.34
C GLY A 249 5.43 11.22 -16.63
N VAL A 250 5.57 10.11 -17.38
CA VAL A 250 5.72 8.76 -16.80
C VAL A 250 7.06 8.63 -16.06
N LEU A 251 8.16 9.14 -16.62
CA LEU A 251 9.46 9.16 -15.94
C LEU A 251 9.41 10.00 -14.66
N PHE A 252 8.77 11.18 -14.72
CA PHE A 252 8.59 12.04 -13.56
C PHE A 252 7.73 11.40 -12.47
N ALA A 253 6.65 10.71 -12.85
CA ALA A 253 5.77 10.00 -11.92
C ALA A 253 6.51 8.83 -11.23
N THR A 254 7.30 8.06 -11.99
CA THR A 254 8.09 6.93 -11.43
C THR A 254 9.23 7.40 -10.52
N ALA A 255 9.91 8.49 -10.87
CA ALA A 255 10.89 9.12 -9.99
C ALA A 255 10.25 9.62 -8.69
N THR A 256 9.13 10.34 -8.81
CA THR A 256 8.39 10.86 -7.65
C THR A 256 7.87 9.74 -6.76
N GLN A 257 7.36 8.64 -7.33
CA GLN A 257 6.99 7.44 -6.58
C GLN A 257 8.14 6.94 -5.69
N GLY A 258 9.35 6.83 -6.24
CA GLY A 258 10.51 6.34 -5.49
C GLY A 258 10.85 7.26 -4.32
N ILE A 259 10.82 8.58 -4.55
CA ILE A 259 11.08 9.58 -3.51
C ILE A 259 10.04 9.51 -2.39
N VAL A 260 8.74 9.51 -2.75
CA VAL A 260 7.64 9.48 -1.80
C VAL A 260 7.67 8.18 -0.99
N ASN A 261 7.76 7.02 -1.64
CA ASN A 261 7.78 5.74 -0.92
C ASN A 261 8.96 5.67 0.05
N ARG A 262 10.17 6.05 -0.39
CA ARG A 262 11.35 6.03 0.48
C ARG A 262 11.19 6.96 1.68
N PHE A 263 10.63 8.16 1.47
CA PHE A 263 10.39 9.11 2.55
C PHE A 263 9.42 8.55 3.60
N PHE A 264 8.29 7.98 3.17
CA PHE A 264 7.30 7.43 4.11
C PHE A 264 7.79 6.14 4.79
N GLN A 265 8.48 5.26 4.07
CA GLN A 265 9.05 4.04 4.65
C GLN A 265 10.11 4.37 5.70
N TRP A 266 10.95 5.36 5.46
CA TRP A 266 11.90 5.87 6.45
C TRP A 266 11.21 6.53 7.65
N ARG A 267 10.17 7.34 7.40
CA ARG A 267 9.49 8.11 8.45
C ARG A 267 8.61 7.26 9.38
N TYR A 268 8.04 6.17 8.86
CA TYR A 268 7.08 5.31 9.57
C TYR A 268 7.59 3.89 9.83
N ASP A 269 8.84 3.59 9.45
CA ASP A 269 9.48 2.28 9.61
C ASP A 269 8.60 1.10 9.17
N THR A 270 8.03 1.25 7.97
CA THR A 270 7.06 0.30 7.41
C THR A 270 7.48 -0.14 6.03
N ALA A 271 7.16 -1.38 5.65
CA ALA A 271 7.32 -1.89 4.29
C ALA A 271 6.18 -1.48 3.35
N LEU A 272 5.25 -0.61 3.78
CA LEU A 272 4.11 -0.18 2.96
C LEU A 272 4.57 0.59 1.72
N VAL A 273 3.95 0.28 0.58
CA VAL A 273 4.13 1.02 -0.68
C VAL A 273 2.93 1.94 -0.84
N PHE A 274 3.14 3.25 -0.71
CA PHE A 274 2.07 4.26 -0.70
C PHE A 274 1.66 4.67 -2.11
N VAL A 275 2.63 4.80 -3.01
CA VAL A 275 2.40 5.19 -4.40
C VAL A 275 2.86 4.06 -5.31
N ARG A 276 1.99 3.66 -6.25
CA ARG A 276 2.32 2.65 -7.27
C ARG A 276 1.81 3.09 -8.66
N VAL A 277 2.75 3.53 -9.47
CA VAL A 277 2.66 3.70 -10.92
C VAL A 277 2.70 2.32 -11.54
N THR A 278 1.56 1.89 -12.07
CA THR A 278 1.43 0.59 -12.72
C THR A 278 1.39 0.79 -14.23
N ALA A 279 1.99 -0.12 -15.00
CA ALA A 279 1.98 -0.10 -16.46
C ALA A 279 0.61 0.18 -17.13
N PRO A 280 -0.52 -0.43 -16.71
CA PRO A 280 -1.83 -0.12 -17.29
C PRO A 280 -2.29 1.32 -17.03
N ILE A 281 -1.94 1.93 -15.89
CA ILE A 281 -2.28 3.32 -15.60
C ILE A 281 -1.44 4.25 -16.48
N ALA A 282 -0.13 3.99 -16.58
CA ALA A 282 0.76 4.74 -17.46
C ALA A 282 0.29 4.67 -18.92
N ALA A 283 -0.08 3.48 -19.40
CA ALA A 283 -0.63 3.30 -20.75
C ALA A 283 -1.92 4.10 -20.96
N ARG A 284 -2.88 4.05 -20.01
CA ARG A 284 -4.10 4.86 -20.06
C ARG A 284 -3.78 6.36 -20.12
N CYS A 285 -2.86 6.85 -19.30
CA CYS A 285 -2.43 8.25 -19.32
C CYS A 285 -1.85 8.66 -20.69
N ILE A 286 -1.00 7.83 -21.30
CA ILE A 286 -0.44 8.09 -22.64
C ILE A 286 -1.57 8.13 -23.68
N VAL A 287 -2.49 7.16 -23.65
CA VAL A 287 -3.63 7.07 -24.57
C VAL A 287 -4.55 8.28 -24.48
N PHE A 288 -4.68 8.93 -23.32
CA PHE A 288 -5.43 10.18 -23.19
C PHE A 288 -4.61 11.42 -23.54
N ALA A 289 -3.34 11.48 -23.12
CA ALA A 289 -2.48 12.65 -23.33
C ALA A 289 -2.14 12.89 -24.80
N VAL A 290 -1.83 11.83 -25.56
CA VAL A 290 -1.41 11.96 -26.97
C VAL A 290 -2.52 12.54 -27.85
N PRO A 291 -3.76 12.01 -27.83
CA PRO A 291 -4.86 12.59 -28.60
C PRO A 291 -5.17 14.03 -28.19
N LEU A 292 -5.14 14.36 -26.89
CA LEU A 292 -5.38 15.72 -26.43
C LEU A 292 -4.34 16.71 -26.98
N GLY A 293 -3.06 16.34 -26.98
CA GLY A 293 -2.00 17.16 -27.56
C GLY A 293 -2.15 17.32 -29.09
N VAL A 294 -2.44 16.23 -29.80
CA VAL A 294 -2.69 16.26 -31.25
C VAL A 294 -3.91 17.12 -31.59
N LEU A 295 -5.00 16.98 -30.84
CA LEU A 295 -6.21 17.77 -31.02
C LEU A 295 -5.95 19.26 -30.77
N ALA A 296 -5.18 19.61 -29.73
CA ALA A 296 -4.81 21.00 -29.47
C ALA A 296 -4.06 21.62 -30.65
N GLY A 297 -3.06 20.91 -31.20
CA GLY A 297 -2.32 21.37 -32.38
C GLY A 297 -3.20 21.48 -33.64
N LEU A 298 -4.08 20.51 -33.87
CA LEU A 298 -5.00 20.49 -35.00
C LEU A 298 -6.00 21.66 -34.93
N VAL A 299 -6.58 21.92 -33.76
CA VAL A 299 -7.53 23.02 -33.55
C VAL A 299 -6.85 24.38 -33.77
N ALA A 300 -5.64 24.58 -33.24
CA ALA A 300 -4.88 25.81 -33.45
C ALA A 300 -4.56 26.05 -34.94
N SER A 301 -4.11 25.02 -35.66
CA SER A 301 -3.78 25.13 -37.09
C SER A 301 -5.03 25.35 -37.97
N TRP A 302 -6.12 24.65 -37.64
CA TRP A 302 -7.38 24.77 -38.37
C TRP A 302 -8.01 26.16 -38.23
N THR A 303 -8.00 26.73 -37.03
CA THR A 303 -8.53 28.09 -36.79
C THR A 303 -7.75 29.14 -37.57
N LEU A 304 -6.44 28.94 -37.77
CA LEU A 304 -5.63 29.81 -38.59
C LEU A 304 -5.92 29.69 -40.09
N LEU A 305 -5.99 28.47 -40.61
CA LEU A 305 -6.14 28.20 -42.05
C LEU A 305 -7.50 28.62 -42.64
N ARG A 306 -8.51 28.80 -41.77
CA ARG A 306 -9.84 29.33 -42.14
C ARG A 306 -9.87 30.86 -42.31
N ARG A 307 -8.85 31.60 -41.89
CA ARG A 307 -8.79 33.05 -42.11
C ARG A 307 -8.43 33.35 -43.58
N ASP A 308 -9.08 34.36 -44.16
CA ASP A 308 -8.88 34.73 -45.57
C ASP A 308 -7.42 35.12 -45.85
N ILE A 309 -6.92 34.76 -47.03
CA ILE A 309 -5.54 35.04 -47.46
C ILE A 309 -5.27 36.56 -47.45
N VAL A 310 -6.27 37.36 -47.82
CA VAL A 310 -6.18 38.83 -47.80
C VAL A 310 -6.11 39.37 -46.36
N ALA A 311 -6.77 38.72 -45.40
CA ALA A 311 -6.70 39.06 -43.98
C ALA A 311 -5.40 38.59 -43.31
N LEU A 312 -4.67 37.64 -43.92
CA LEU A 312 -3.35 37.22 -43.46
C LEU A 312 -2.23 38.18 -43.90
N LEU A 313 -2.41 38.91 -45.01
CA LEU A 313 -1.46 39.89 -45.53
C LEU A 313 -1.73 41.33 -45.09
N ARG A 314 -2.96 41.66 -44.71
CA ARG A 314 -3.35 43.02 -44.33
C ARG A 314 -3.35 43.16 -42.81
N ARG A 315 -2.38 43.93 -42.29
CA ARG A 315 -2.36 44.41 -40.89
C ARG A 315 -3.55 45.29 -40.59
#